data_AF-A0A8W8MLN3-F1
#
_entry.id   AF-A0A8W8MLN3-F1
#
_cell.length_a   1.000
_cell.length_b   1.000
_cell.length_c   1.000
_cell.angle_alpha   90.00
_cell.angle_beta   90.00
_cell.angle_gamma   90.00
#
_symmetry.space_group_name_H-M   'P 1'
#
loop_
_entity.id
_entity.type
_entity.pdbx_description
1 polymer ?
#
loop_
_entity_poly.entity_id
_entity_poly.type
_entity_poly.pdbx_seq_one_letter_code
_entity_poly.pdbx_strand_id
1 'polypeptide(L)'
;ANCSLARETAEIVSSCPRTNEEWEKAAARKNCENLTQPCPKAYIYHCVINAWMNATVEVCAPIMVIVGNVCAEFNFGGDKIQRNSKASCKKCPDVYTSSNAFRYLECYEYVNRSKEISQSPKTTDAPITTAYFQSSSSSSSSSSSSSSSSNTTSNNSRDVQEKNGSSQFESKISIVIGVSVPMAVVFVLLIFLVFRRISRGPTSHGHSTLDVCTSITRKLLSNCIPTKQTTSEGKKIHYSIT
;
A
#
# COMPACT_ATOMS: atom_id res chain seq x y z
N ALA A 1 0.36 -20.27 -16.04
CA ALA A 1 -0.83 -20.21 -15.18
C ALA A 1 -0.99 -18.77 -14.70
N ASN A 2 -2.18 -18.17 -14.88
CA ASN A 2 -2.50 -16.87 -14.31
C ASN A 2 -3.00 -17.09 -12.87
N CYS A 3 -2.43 -16.37 -11.90
CA CYS A 3 -2.72 -16.54 -10.48
C CYS A 3 -3.64 -15.43 -9.98
N SER A 4 -4.86 -15.41 -10.51
CA SER A 4 -5.87 -14.38 -10.22
C SER A 4 -6.79 -14.74 -9.04
N LEU A 5 -6.56 -15.85 -8.33
CA LEU A 5 -7.35 -16.26 -7.15
C LEU A 5 -7.36 -15.21 -6.02
N ALA A 6 -6.36 -14.32 -5.99
CA ALA A 6 -6.29 -13.31 -4.94
C ALA A 6 -7.46 -12.32 -5.07
N ARG A 7 -7.85 -11.97 -6.29
CA ARG A 7 -9.02 -11.12 -6.53
C ARG A 7 -10.32 -11.82 -6.14
N GLU A 8 -10.44 -13.10 -6.50
CA GLU A 8 -11.66 -13.89 -6.24
C GLU A 8 -11.94 -14.09 -4.75
N THR A 9 -10.89 -14.08 -3.92
CA THR A 9 -10.99 -14.24 -2.46
C THR A 9 -10.96 -12.92 -1.69
N ALA A 10 -10.76 -11.80 -2.39
CA ALA A 10 -10.70 -10.48 -1.78
C ALA A 10 -12.10 -9.97 -1.42
N GLU A 11 -12.31 -9.72 -0.14
CA GLU A 11 -13.56 -9.25 0.41
C GLU A 11 -13.33 -7.98 1.22
N ILE A 12 -14.14 -6.94 0.96
CA ILE A 12 -14.14 -5.74 1.80
C ILE A 12 -14.84 -6.08 3.11
N VAL A 13 -14.13 -5.90 4.22
CA VAL A 13 -14.65 -6.14 5.57
C VAL A 13 -14.75 -4.85 6.37
N SER A 14 -15.57 -4.85 7.43
CA SER A 14 -15.77 -3.69 8.29
C SER A 14 -14.50 -3.31 9.06
N SER A 15 -13.70 -4.30 9.48
CA SER A 15 -12.42 -4.13 10.17
C SER A 15 -11.54 -5.38 10.06
N CYS A 16 -10.23 -5.18 10.07
CA CYS A 16 -9.26 -6.26 10.22
C CYS A 16 -9.08 -6.70 11.68
N PRO A 17 -8.60 -7.94 11.92
CA PRO A 17 -8.16 -8.41 13.23
C PRO A 17 -7.15 -7.45 13.87
N ARG A 18 -7.30 -7.25 15.18
CA ARG A 18 -6.44 -6.34 15.98
C ARG A 18 -5.50 -7.09 16.92
N THR A 19 -5.72 -8.38 17.11
CA THR A 19 -4.90 -9.25 17.96
C THR A 19 -4.49 -10.51 17.20
N ASN A 20 -3.48 -11.21 17.71
CA ASN A 20 -3.05 -12.48 17.13
C ASN A 20 -4.16 -13.54 17.18
N GLU A 21 -4.92 -13.60 18.29
CA GLU A 21 -6.04 -14.53 18.43
C GLU A 21 -7.18 -14.23 17.43
N GLU A 22 -7.52 -12.95 17.24
CA GLU A 22 -8.50 -12.57 16.22
C GLU A 22 -8.01 -12.91 14.81
N TRP A 23 -6.72 -12.74 14.56
CA TRP A 23 -6.10 -13.05 13.28
C TRP A 23 -6.16 -14.55 12.99
N GLU A 24 -5.81 -15.39 13.96
CA GLU A 24 -5.89 -16.86 13.83
C GLU A 24 -7.32 -17.32 13.58
N LYS A 25 -8.29 -16.78 14.33
CA LYS A 25 -9.71 -17.08 14.12
C LYS A 25 -10.18 -16.65 12.73
N ALA A 26 -9.79 -15.46 12.26
CA ALA A 26 -10.17 -14.98 10.93
C ALA A 26 -9.49 -15.79 9.81
N ALA A 27 -8.21 -16.12 9.97
CA ALA A 27 -7.46 -16.97 9.06
C ALA A 27 -8.08 -18.36 8.94
N ALA A 28 -8.45 -18.98 10.06
CA ALA A 28 -9.11 -20.27 10.10
C ALA A 28 -10.49 -20.23 9.40
N ARG A 29 -11.27 -19.16 9.62
CA ARG A 29 -12.56 -18.99 8.93
C ARG A 29 -12.39 -18.81 7.42
N LYS A 30 -11.40 -18.02 6.97
CA LYS A 30 -11.16 -17.78 5.54
C LYS A 30 -10.53 -19.00 4.84
N ASN A 31 -9.83 -19.84 5.59
CA ASN A 31 -9.31 -21.16 5.17
C ASN A 31 -8.51 -21.13 3.85
N CYS A 32 -7.59 -20.18 3.71
CA CYS A 32 -6.81 -19.98 2.49
C CYS A 32 -5.94 -21.18 2.10
N GLU A 33 -5.57 -22.01 3.07
CA GLU A 33 -4.75 -23.22 2.87
C GLU A 33 -5.49 -24.30 2.07
N ASN A 34 -6.83 -24.32 2.12
CA ASN A 34 -7.66 -25.29 1.41
C ASN A 34 -8.06 -24.85 -0.01
N LEU A 35 -7.56 -23.70 -0.47
CA LEU A 35 -7.77 -23.28 -1.84
C LEU A 35 -6.99 -24.21 -2.78
N THR A 36 -7.69 -24.88 -3.69
CA THR A 36 -7.08 -25.66 -4.77
C THR A 36 -6.34 -24.71 -5.70
N GLN A 37 -5.05 -24.54 -5.47
CA GLN A 37 -4.26 -23.52 -6.14
C GLN A 37 -3.71 -24.04 -7.49
N PRO A 38 -3.98 -23.37 -8.62
CA PRO A 38 -3.23 -23.56 -9.86
C PRO A 38 -1.84 -22.88 -9.81
N CYS A 39 -1.39 -22.47 -8.63
CA CYS A 39 -0.29 -21.52 -8.42
C CYS A 39 0.84 -22.15 -7.61
N PRO A 40 2.11 -21.87 -7.95
CA PRO A 40 3.26 -22.44 -7.25
C PRO A 40 3.50 -21.83 -5.86
N LYS A 41 2.84 -20.71 -5.53
CA LYS A 41 3.01 -20.02 -4.25
C LYS A 41 1.81 -20.28 -3.37
N ALA A 42 2.04 -20.73 -2.14
CA ALA A 42 1.01 -20.93 -1.14
C ALA A 42 0.28 -19.61 -0.82
N TYR A 43 -1.04 -19.66 -0.87
CA TYR A 43 -1.92 -18.58 -0.44
C TYR A 43 -2.14 -18.70 1.07
N ILE A 44 -2.00 -17.58 1.75
CA ILE A 44 -2.31 -17.47 3.17
C ILE A 44 -3.31 -16.34 3.41
N TYR A 45 -3.88 -16.30 4.61
CA TYR A 45 -4.76 -15.23 5.01
C TYR A 45 -4.01 -13.90 5.19
N HIS A 46 -4.61 -12.85 4.66
CA HIS A 46 -4.23 -11.47 4.92
C HIS A 46 -5.45 -10.63 5.24
N CYS A 47 -5.25 -9.63 6.09
CA CYS A 47 -6.17 -8.51 6.20
C CYS A 47 -5.40 -7.20 6.15
N VAL A 48 -5.67 -6.38 5.14
CA VAL A 48 -4.90 -5.18 4.80
C VAL A 48 -5.83 -4.05 4.39
N ILE A 49 -5.34 -2.82 4.25
CA ILE A 49 -6.13 -1.73 3.67
C ILE A 49 -6.21 -1.90 2.14
N ASN A 50 -7.20 -1.29 1.49
CA ASN A 50 -7.22 -1.21 0.02
C ASN A 50 -6.32 -0.08 -0.50
N ALA A 51 -6.15 0.00 -1.82
CA ALA A 51 -5.31 1.01 -2.47
C ALA A 51 -5.72 2.47 -2.21
N TRP A 52 -7.01 2.70 -1.90
CA TRP A 52 -7.55 4.01 -1.57
C TRP A 52 -7.49 4.33 -0.07
N MET A 53 -7.01 3.38 0.74
CA MET A 53 -6.92 3.48 2.19
C MET A 53 -8.26 3.80 2.87
N ASN A 54 -9.37 3.43 2.23
CA ASN A 54 -10.72 3.75 2.71
C ASN A 54 -11.55 2.53 3.13
N ALA A 55 -10.99 1.34 2.93
CA ALA A 55 -11.58 0.09 3.38
C ALA A 55 -10.50 -0.90 3.80
N THR A 56 -10.89 -1.86 4.62
CA THR A 56 -10.12 -3.05 4.94
C THR A 56 -10.55 -4.22 4.07
N VAL A 57 -9.60 -5.08 3.70
CA VAL A 57 -9.79 -6.19 2.78
C VAL A 57 -9.21 -7.45 3.40
N GLU A 58 -10.04 -8.48 3.54
CA GLU A 58 -9.58 -9.84 3.78
C GLU A 58 -9.34 -10.55 2.46
N VAL A 59 -8.18 -11.18 2.29
CA VAL A 59 -7.80 -11.82 1.03
C VAL A 59 -6.93 -13.04 1.27
N CYS A 60 -7.06 -14.05 0.40
CA CYS A 60 -6.07 -15.12 0.30
C CYS A 60 -5.06 -14.74 -0.76
N ALA A 61 -3.79 -14.60 -0.39
CA ALA A 61 -2.75 -14.20 -1.33
C ALA A 61 -1.38 -14.75 -0.91
N PRO A 62 -0.39 -14.75 -1.82
CA PRO A 62 0.99 -15.04 -1.46
C PRO A 62 1.56 -14.01 -0.49
N ILE A 63 2.48 -14.47 0.38
CA ILE A 63 3.27 -13.58 1.24
C ILE A 63 4.13 -12.65 0.38
N MET A 64 4.11 -11.37 0.72
CA MET A 64 4.92 -10.33 0.11
C MET A 64 5.79 -9.65 1.16
N VAL A 65 7.02 -9.28 0.77
CA VAL A 65 7.89 -8.46 1.62
C VAL A 65 7.53 -6.99 1.37
N ILE A 66 7.20 -6.28 2.45
CA ILE A 66 6.88 -4.86 2.46
C ILE A 66 8.10 -4.11 2.97
N VAL A 67 8.50 -3.06 2.26
CA VAL A 67 9.72 -2.29 2.53
C VAL A 67 9.39 -0.80 2.62
N GLY A 68 10.08 -0.06 3.49
CA GLY A 68 10.08 1.40 3.54
C GLY A 68 9.07 2.02 4.50
N ASN A 69 8.89 1.45 5.71
CA ASN A 69 8.01 1.98 6.77
C ASN A 69 6.62 2.41 6.25
N VAL A 70 5.99 1.55 5.47
CA VAL A 70 4.68 1.79 4.84
C VAL A 70 3.77 0.60 5.05
N CYS A 71 2.46 0.84 5.00
CA CYS A 71 1.45 -0.18 5.13
C CYS A 71 1.38 -1.10 3.90
N ALA A 72 0.94 -2.33 4.14
CA ALA A 72 0.56 -3.26 3.10
C ALA A 72 -0.85 -2.92 2.62
N GLU A 73 -1.07 -2.97 1.31
CA GLU A 73 -2.40 -2.84 0.70
C GLU A 73 -2.74 -4.05 -0.15
N PHE A 74 -4.03 -4.29 -0.35
CA PHE A 74 -4.52 -5.06 -1.49
C PHE A 74 -4.93 -4.11 -2.61
N ASN A 75 -4.33 -4.31 -3.78
CA ASN A 75 -4.66 -3.56 -4.99
C ASN A 75 -5.54 -4.40 -5.91
N PHE A 76 -6.83 -4.07 -5.96
CA PHE A 76 -7.81 -4.72 -6.83
C PHE A 76 -7.53 -4.56 -8.34
N GLY A 77 -6.76 -3.55 -8.76
CA GLY A 77 -6.34 -3.39 -10.15
C GLY A 77 -5.15 -4.27 -10.52
N GLY A 78 -4.36 -4.69 -9.53
CA GLY A 78 -3.18 -5.53 -9.71
C GLY A 78 -3.31 -6.94 -9.15
N ASP A 79 -4.49 -7.29 -8.61
CA ASP A 79 -4.84 -8.56 -7.97
C ASP A 79 -3.79 -9.08 -6.98
N LYS A 80 -3.18 -8.17 -6.22
CA LYS A 80 -2.05 -8.51 -5.36
C LYS A 80 -1.95 -7.64 -4.12
N ILE A 81 -1.26 -8.21 -3.13
CA ILE A 81 -0.74 -7.44 -2.01
C ILE A 81 0.53 -6.72 -2.44
N GLN A 82 0.66 -5.46 -2.04
CA GLN A 82 1.84 -4.66 -2.30
C GLN A 82 2.04 -3.61 -1.21
N ARG A 83 3.16 -2.87 -1.30
CA ARG A 83 3.39 -1.69 -0.47
C ARG A 83 2.48 -0.53 -0.92
N ASN A 84 1.93 0.21 0.04
CA ASN A 84 1.23 1.46 -0.25
C ASN A 84 2.16 2.65 0.09
N SER A 85 2.73 3.29 -0.93
CA SER A 85 3.66 4.40 -0.72
C SER A 85 3.01 5.67 -0.14
N LYS A 86 1.67 5.74 -0.07
CA LYS A 86 0.91 6.85 0.49
C LYS A 86 0.49 6.61 1.95
N ALA A 87 0.59 5.37 2.42
CA ALA A 87 0.25 4.96 3.78
C ALA A 87 1.53 4.76 4.61
N SER A 88 2.17 5.86 4.99
CA SER A 88 3.34 5.81 5.89
C SER A 88 2.97 5.31 7.28
N CYS A 89 3.90 4.61 7.91
CA CYS A 89 3.67 3.94 9.16
C CYS A 89 4.92 4.05 10.04
N LYS A 90 4.76 4.56 11.26
CA LYS A 90 5.82 4.87 12.23
C LYS A 90 6.18 3.66 13.11
N LYS A 91 5.19 2.81 13.43
CA LYS A 91 5.31 1.66 14.33
C LYS A 91 5.66 0.37 13.58
N CYS A 92 5.47 0.30 12.27
CA CYS A 92 5.98 -0.83 11.48
C CYS A 92 7.49 -0.70 11.25
N PRO A 93 8.20 -1.84 11.18
CA PRO A 93 9.62 -1.88 10.83
C PRO A 93 9.81 -1.49 9.35
N ASP A 94 11.06 -1.19 8.99
CA ASP A 94 11.41 -0.88 7.60
C ASP A 94 11.13 -2.05 6.66
N VAL A 95 11.26 -3.29 7.14
CA VAL A 95 10.97 -4.51 6.37
C VAL A 95 10.10 -5.46 7.19
N TYR A 96 9.00 -5.93 6.61
CA TYR A 96 8.15 -6.98 7.21
C TYR A 96 7.41 -7.81 6.15
N THR A 97 6.87 -8.96 6.53
CA THR A 97 6.03 -9.80 5.67
C THR A 97 4.57 -9.37 5.74
N SER A 98 3.86 -9.37 4.61
CA SER A 98 2.44 -8.98 4.54
C SER A 98 1.52 -9.80 5.46
N SER A 99 1.93 -11.01 5.87
CA SER A 99 1.22 -11.83 6.87
C SER A 99 1.12 -11.14 8.23
N ASN A 100 2.11 -10.31 8.58
CA ASN A 100 2.21 -9.59 9.84
C ASN A 100 1.57 -8.20 9.80
N ALA A 101 0.92 -7.81 8.69
CA ALA A 101 0.34 -6.47 8.53
C ALA A 101 -0.68 -6.12 9.64
N PHE A 102 -1.40 -7.10 10.17
CA PHE A 102 -2.36 -6.94 11.27
C PHE A 102 -1.75 -6.39 12.57
N ARG A 103 -0.43 -6.54 12.75
CA ARG A 103 0.28 -6.04 13.93
C ARG A 103 0.43 -4.52 13.92
N TYR A 104 0.24 -3.87 12.78
CA TYR A 104 0.46 -2.43 12.60
C TYR A 104 -0.87 -1.69 12.54
N LEU A 105 -1.53 -1.58 13.70
CA LEU A 105 -2.90 -1.06 13.80
C LEU A 105 -3.07 0.37 13.26
N GLU A 106 -2.00 1.18 13.26
CA GLU A 106 -2.01 2.52 12.69
C GLU A 106 -2.32 2.54 11.19
N CYS A 107 -2.03 1.44 10.47
CA CYS A 107 -2.42 1.32 9.06
C CYS A 107 -3.93 1.33 8.88
N TYR A 108 -4.69 0.83 9.84
CA TYR A 108 -6.15 0.83 9.79
C TYR A 108 -6.76 2.17 10.21
N GLU A 109 -5.99 3.07 10.82
CA GLU A 109 -6.45 4.43 11.14
C GLU A 109 -6.71 5.26 9.87
N TYR A 110 -6.03 4.97 8.76
CA TYR A 110 -6.32 5.59 7.48
C TYR A 110 -7.77 5.37 7.05
N VAL A 111 -8.26 4.14 7.24
CA VAL A 111 -9.63 3.75 6.92
C VAL A 111 -10.61 4.51 7.81
N ASN A 112 -10.34 4.64 9.11
CA ASN A 112 -11.19 5.40 10.03
C ASN A 112 -11.27 6.88 9.64
N ARG A 113 -10.13 7.53 9.36
CA ARG A 113 -10.10 8.93 8.91
C ARG A 113 -10.89 9.14 7.62
N SER A 114 -10.80 8.21 6.68
CA SER A 114 -11.56 8.30 5.42
C SER A 114 -13.07 8.20 5.64
N LYS A 115 -13.52 7.37 6.60
CA LYS A 115 -14.92 7.25 6.98
C LYS A 115 -15.43 8.55 7.62
N GLU A 116 -14.63 9.18 8.49
CA GLU A 116 -14.97 10.47 9.10
C GLU A 116 -15.11 11.58 8.05
N ILE A 117 -14.18 11.68 7.10
CA ILE A 117 -14.26 12.64 5.99
C ILE A 117 -15.53 12.43 5.16
N SER A 118 -15.92 11.18 4.95
CA SER A 118 -17.11 10.82 4.16
C SER A 118 -18.42 11.06 4.93
N GLN A 119 -18.37 11.13 6.26
CA GLN A 119 -19.52 11.35 7.16
C GLN A 119 -19.64 12.80 7.62
N SER A 120 -18.65 13.65 7.37
CA SER A 120 -18.76 15.08 7.64
C SER A 120 -19.97 15.65 6.90
N PRO A 121 -20.88 16.38 7.57
CA PRO A 121 -21.99 17.03 6.90
C PRO A 121 -21.45 17.94 5.79
N LYS A 122 -21.94 17.77 4.56
CA LYS A 122 -21.87 18.84 3.55
C LYS A 122 -22.72 19.99 4.07
N THR A 123 -22.14 20.88 4.87
CA THR A 123 -22.78 22.16 5.17
C THR A 123 -22.64 23.04 3.94
N THR A 124 -23.66 23.02 3.08
CA THR A 124 -23.92 24.11 2.14
C THR A 124 -25.43 24.28 2.04
N ASP A 125 -26.02 24.80 3.12
CA ASP A 125 -27.17 25.67 3.02
C ASP A 125 -26.69 27.06 3.41
N ALA A 126 -26.09 27.77 2.45
CA ALA A 126 -26.08 29.22 2.52
C ALA A 126 -27.50 29.68 2.15
N PRO A 127 -28.20 30.44 3.00
CA PRO A 127 -29.47 31.02 2.60
C PRO A 127 -29.22 32.00 1.46
N ILE A 128 -29.78 31.70 0.29
CA ILE A 128 -29.95 32.65 -0.81
C ILE A 128 -30.93 33.72 -0.30
N THR A 129 -30.42 34.80 0.27
CA THR A 129 -31.22 36.01 0.44
C THR A 129 -31.27 36.72 -0.91
N THR A 130 -32.34 36.47 -1.66
CA THR A 130 -32.72 37.24 -2.84
C THR A 130 -33.08 38.67 -2.38
N ALA A 131 -32.11 39.58 -2.38
CA ALA A 131 -32.37 41.01 -2.23
C ALA A 131 -32.84 41.57 -3.58
N TYR A 132 -34.14 41.86 -3.70
CA TYR A 132 -34.72 42.61 -4.79
C TYR A 132 -34.45 44.11 -4.60
N PHE A 133 -33.93 44.77 -5.64
CA PHE A 133 -33.66 46.20 -5.73
C PHE A 133 -34.93 46.97 -6.15
N GLN A 134 -35.35 48.01 -5.40
CA GLN A 134 -35.45 49.42 -5.87
C GLN A 134 -36.23 50.35 -4.90
N SER A 135 -35.46 51.32 -4.38
CA SER A 135 -35.68 52.78 -4.20
C SER A 135 -37.08 53.40 -3.97
N SER A 136 -37.21 54.25 -2.93
CA SER A 136 -37.38 55.74 -3.00
C SER A 136 -37.74 56.40 -1.64
N SER A 137 -36.92 57.39 -1.20
CA SER A 137 -37.19 58.65 -0.44
C SER A 137 -38.23 58.68 0.73
N SER A 138 -38.01 59.26 1.93
CA SER A 138 -37.45 60.60 2.27
C SER A 138 -37.31 60.80 3.82
N SER A 139 -36.31 61.58 4.27
CA SER A 139 -36.25 62.54 5.43
C SER A 139 -36.71 62.09 6.85
N SER A 140 -36.07 62.41 8.00
CA SER A 140 -35.12 63.49 8.37
C SER A 140 -34.67 63.34 9.85
N SER A 141 -33.44 63.85 10.16
CA SER A 141 -32.92 64.43 11.45
C SER A 141 -32.85 63.56 12.73
N SER A 142 -31.82 63.58 13.60
CA SER A 142 -30.76 64.56 13.93
C SER A 142 -29.71 63.99 14.92
N SER A 143 -28.43 64.44 14.80
CA SER A 143 -27.36 64.72 15.83
C SER A 143 -26.87 63.58 16.78
N SER A 144 -25.58 63.40 17.14
CA SER A 144 -24.42 64.32 17.23
C SER A 144 -23.07 63.58 17.51
N SER A 145 -21.98 64.04 16.85
CA SER A 145 -20.54 64.21 17.25
C SER A 145 -19.77 63.11 18.03
N SER A 146 -18.52 62.72 17.72
CA SER A 146 -17.32 63.58 17.56
C SER A 146 -16.06 62.81 17.06
N SER A 147 -15.31 63.46 16.14
CA SER A 147 -13.84 63.56 15.86
C SER A 147 -12.85 62.45 16.30
N SER A 148 -11.82 62.05 15.53
CA SER A 148 -10.73 62.83 14.87
C SER A 148 -10.05 62.01 13.76
N SER A 149 -9.96 62.46 12.50
CA SER A 149 -8.91 63.26 11.85
C SER A 149 -7.54 62.59 11.65
N SER A 150 -7.20 62.27 10.39
CA SER A 150 -5.91 62.56 9.73
C SER A 150 -5.99 62.21 8.23
N ASN A 151 -6.22 63.22 7.38
CA ASN A 151 -6.01 63.14 5.93
C ASN A 151 -4.61 63.65 5.61
N THR A 152 -3.91 63.04 4.66
CA THR A 152 -3.05 63.77 3.73
C THR A 152 -3.13 63.14 2.35
N THR A 153 -3.63 63.93 1.40
CA THR A 153 -3.78 63.64 -0.02
C THR A 153 -2.49 64.01 -0.76
N SER A 154 -2.09 63.21 -1.75
CA SER A 154 -1.48 63.75 -2.96
C SER A 154 -1.78 62.83 -4.15
N ASN A 155 -2.42 63.44 -5.14
CA ASN A 155 -2.87 62.86 -6.39
C ASN A 155 -1.71 62.61 -7.34
N ASN A 156 -1.77 61.55 -8.16
CA ASN A 156 -1.81 61.77 -9.61
C ASN A 156 -2.28 60.53 -10.39
N SER A 157 -3.09 60.86 -11.39
CA SER A 157 -3.74 60.03 -12.38
C SER A 157 -2.78 59.65 -13.49
N ARG A 158 -2.84 58.41 -14.01
CA ARG A 158 -3.30 58.11 -15.38
C ARG A 158 -3.14 56.63 -15.78
N ASP A 159 -4.16 56.21 -16.51
CA ASP A 159 -4.24 55.21 -17.58
C ASP A 159 -4.44 53.72 -17.27
N VAL A 160 -5.71 53.37 -17.48
CA VAL A 160 -6.29 52.10 -17.91
C VAL A 160 -5.59 51.59 -19.18
N GLN A 161 -5.17 50.32 -19.18
CA GLN A 161 -5.46 49.47 -20.33
C GLN A 161 -5.48 47.97 -19.98
N GLU A 162 -6.69 47.46 -19.93
CA GLU A 162 -7.06 46.07 -20.14
C GLU A 162 -6.70 45.66 -21.58
N LYS A 163 -5.94 44.57 -21.76
CA LYS A 163 -5.86 43.83 -23.04
C LYS A 163 -5.77 42.33 -22.80
N ASN A 164 -6.85 41.65 -23.18
CA ASN A 164 -6.85 40.24 -23.57
C ASN A 164 -5.83 40.00 -24.69
N GLY A 165 -5.09 38.90 -24.59
CA GLY A 165 -4.13 38.50 -25.61
C GLY A 165 -3.54 37.12 -25.34
N SER A 166 -4.24 36.09 -25.81
CA SER A 166 -3.67 34.77 -26.07
C SER A 166 -2.50 34.91 -27.05
N SER A 167 -1.30 34.45 -26.70
CA SER A 167 -0.41 33.73 -27.64
C SER A 167 0.93 33.30 -27.02
N GLN A 168 1.35 32.11 -27.46
CA GLN A 168 2.70 31.59 -27.58
C GLN A 168 3.46 31.11 -26.33
N PHE A 169 3.24 29.82 -26.05
CA PHE A 169 4.29 28.92 -25.54
C PHE A 169 5.33 28.69 -26.66
N GLU A 170 6.41 29.47 -26.65
CA GLU A 170 7.61 29.21 -27.45
C GLU A 170 8.26 27.90 -26.96
N SER A 171 8.14 26.87 -27.78
CA SER A 171 8.66 25.52 -27.54
C SER A 171 10.15 25.47 -27.90
N LYS A 172 11.04 25.61 -26.93
CA LYS A 172 12.45 25.26 -27.13
C LYS A 172 12.66 23.74 -26.98
N ILE A 173 12.29 23.00 -28.02
CA ILE A 173 12.71 21.60 -28.20
C ILE A 173 14.16 21.64 -28.65
N SER A 174 15.10 21.42 -27.73
CA SER A 174 16.51 21.25 -28.05
C SER A 174 16.71 19.88 -28.70
N ILE A 175 17.21 19.87 -29.93
CA ILE A 175 17.51 18.69 -30.72
C ILE A 175 18.71 17.97 -30.08
N VAL A 176 18.45 16.96 -29.25
CA VAL A 176 19.44 15.96 -28.82
C VAL A 176 19.14 14.65 -29.53
N ILE A 177 19.21 14.68 -30.87
CA ILE A 177 19.08 13.49 -31.72
C ILE A 177 20.39 13.38 -32.51
N GLY A 178 21.39 12.77 -31.90
CA GLY A 178 22.69 12.55 -32.52
C GLY A 178 23.66 11.77 -31.66
N VAL A 179 23.52 11.83 -30.33
CA VAL A 179 24.38 11.11 -29.38
C VAL A 179 23.71 9.85 -28.82
N SER A 180 22.39 9.70 -28.95
CA SER A 180 21.65 8.55 -28.42
C SER A 180 21.96 7.25 -29.15
N VAL A 181 22.11 7.29 -30.48
CA VAL A 181 22.38 6.09 -31.28
C VAL A 181 23.76 5.48 -30.99
N PRO A 182 24.88 6.23 -31.02
CA PRO A 182 26.17 5.64 -30.68
C PRO A 182 26.23 5.17 -29.22
N MET A 183 25.60 5.89 -28.29
CA MET A 183 25.53 5.46 -26.88
C MET A 183 24.72 4.18 -26.69
N ALA A 184 23.58 4.04 -27.39
CA ALA A 184 22.78 2.82 -27.35
C ALA A 184 23.53 1.62 -27.92
N VAL A 185 24.27 1.80 -29.03
CA VAL A 185 25.09 0.72 -29.62
C VAL A 185 26.19 0.27 -28.66
N VAL A 186 26.90 1.22 -28.03
CA VAL A 186 27.94 0.91 -27.03
C VAL A 186 27.33 0.18 -25.83
N PHE A 187 26.17 0.63 -25.34
CA PHE A 187 25.49 -0.01 -24.21
C PHE A 187 25.05 -1.46 -24.52
N VAL A 188 24.51 -1.70 -25.71
CA VAL A 188 24.14 -3.05 -26.17
C VAL A 188 25.38 -3.95 -26.31
N LEU A 189 26.49 -3.42 -26.84
CA LEU A 189 27.76 -4.15 -26.92
C LEU A 189 28.31 -4.51 -25.53
N LEU A 190 28.27 -3.59 -24.57
CA LEU A 190 28.69 -3.87 -23.19
C LEU A 190 27.84 -4.97 -22.55
N ILE A 191 26.51 -4.90 -22.70
CA ILE A 191 25.59 -5.95 -22.24
C ILE A 191 25.98 -7.30 -22.87
N PHE A 192 26.19 -7.34 -24.18
CA PHE A 192 26.57 -8.56 -24.88
C PHE A 192 27.93 -9.13 -24.42
N LEU A 193 28.92 -8.28 -24.14
CA LEU A 193 30.22 -8.70 -23.61
C LEU A 193 30.11 -9.25 -22.18
N VAL A 194 29.27 -8.64 -21.33
CA VAL A 194 28.97 -9.14 -19.99
C VAL A 194 28.24 -10.48 -20.05
N PHE A 195 27.22 -10.61 -20.91
CA PHE A 195 26.55 -11.90 -21.14
C PHE A 195 27.53 -12.96 -21.66
N ARG A 196 28.45 -12.61 -22.58
CA ARG A 196 29.48 -13.53 -23.05
C ARG A 196 30.50 -13.95 -21.98
N ARG A 197 30.78 -13.09 -20.99
CA ARG A 197 31.59 -13.42 -19.81
C ARG A 197 30.83 -14.36 -18.86
N ILE A 198 29.54 -14.12 -18.65
CA ILE A 198 28.68 -14.94 -17.78
C ILE A 198 28.42 -16.32 -18.42
N SER A 199 28.17 -16.39 -19.72
CA SER A 199 28.00 -17.65 -20.45
C SER A 199 29.31 -18.45 -20.60
N ARG A 200 30.46 -17.83 -20.36
CA ARG A 200 31.76 -18.50 -20.21
C ARG A 200 32.17 -18.64 -18.74
N GLY A 201 31.20 -18.86 -17.87
CA GLY A 201 31.44 -19.42 -16.55
C GLY A 201 32.07 -20.83 -16.66
N PRO A 202 32.90 -21.24 -15.69
CA PRO A 202 33.85 -22.33 -15.86
C PRO A 202 33.12 -23.66 -16.07
N THR A 203 33.57 -24.40 -17.08
CA THR A 203 33.34 -25.83 -17.22
C THR A 203 33.76 -26.52 -15.92
N SER A 204 32.76 -26.87 -15.09
CA SER A 204 32.93 -27.71 -13.92
C SER A 204 33.36 -29.09 -14.40
N HIS A 205 34.66 -29.36 -14.31
CA HIS A 205 35.17 -30.72 -14.31
C HIS A 205 34.49 -31.50 -13.18
N GLY A 206 33.71 -32.51 -13.56
CA GLY A 206 33.33 -33.57 -12.65
C GLY A 206 34.58 -34.32 -12.22
N HIS A 207 34.86 -34.30 -10.92
CA HIS A 207 35.68 -35.30 -10.29
C HIS A 207 35.14 -35.59 -8.88
N SER A 208 35.02 -36.88 -8.63
CA SER A 208 34.51 -37.55 -7.45
C SER A 208 35.13 -37.05 -6.14
N THR A 209 34.30 -36.78 -5.14
CA THR A 209 34.64 -36.96 -3.73
C THR A 209 33.41 -37.48 -3.00
N LEU A 210 33.26 -38.80 -3.05
CA LEU A 210 32.73 -39.57 -1.93
C LEU A 210 33.72 -39.41 -0.76
N ASP A 211 33.21 -39.50 0.46
CA ASP A 211 33.95 -39.53 1.72
C ASP A 211 34.49 -38.19 2.24
N VAL A 212 33.78 -37.67 3.26
CA VAL A 212 34.27 -37.09 4.52
C VAL A 212 33.19 -36.12 5.00
N CYS A 213 32.18 -36.68 5.69
CA CYS A 213 31.48 -36.07 6.82
C CYS A 213 30.55 -37.10 7.46
N THR A 214 31.12 -38.24 7.88
CA THR A 214 30.60 -39.02 9.02
C THR A 214 31.48 -38.71 10.22
N SER A 215 31.23 -37.58 10.86
CA SER A 215 31.53 -37.36 12.28
C SER A 215 30.83 -36.06 12.67
N ILE A 216 30.06 -36.06 13.76
CA ILE A 216 29.26 -34.94 14.33
C ILE A 216 27.72 -34.99 14.10
N THR A 217 27.14 -36.15 13.75
CA THR A 217 25.67 -36.35 13.92
C THR A 217 25.33 -37.73 14.49
N ARG A 218 25.88 -38.05 15.67
CA ARG A 218 25.45 -39.24 16.43
C ARG A 218 25.18 -39.04 17.93
N LYS A 219 25.04 -37.81 18.39
CA LYS A 219 24.47 -37.53 19.72
C LYS A 219 23.56 -36.33 19.61
N LEU A 220 22.26 -36.59 19.72
CA LEU A 220 21.09 -35.72 19.87
C LEU A 220 20.05 -36.02 18.79
N LEU A 221 18.83 -36.31 19.25
CA LEU A 221 17.62 -36.69 18.52
C LEU A 221 17.45 -38.19 18.23
N SER A 222 17.49 -38.97 19.32
CA SER A 222 16.46 -40.00 19.53
C SER A 222 15.09 -39.32 19.57
N ASN A 223 14.26 -39.54 18.55
CA ASN A 223 12.79 -39.62 18.59
C ASN A 223 12.22 -39.58 17.16
N CYS A 224 12.42 -40.66 16.38
CA CYS A 224 11.55 -40.96 15.26
C CYS A 224 10.24 -41.52 15.83
N ILE A 225 9.15 -40.75 15.67
CA ILE A 225 7.80 -41.22 15.96
C ILE A 225 7.35 -42.14 14.81
N PRO A 226 6.92 -43.38 15.10
CA PRO A 226 6.40 -44.29 14.10
C PRO A 226 4.95 -43.94 13.73
N THR A 227 4.64 -44.04 12.44
CA THR A 227 3.29 -44.12 11.89
C THR A 227 2.50 -45.23 12.59
N LYS A 228 1.36 -44.89 13.21
CA LYS A 228 0.38 -45.87 13.67
C LYS A 228 -0.91 -45.75 12.88
N GLN A 229 -1.20 -46.82 12.15
CA GLN A 229 -2.53 -47.21 11.71
C GLN A 229 -3.48 -47.25 12.92
N THR A 230 -4.65 -46.63 12.75
CA THR A 230 -5.80 -46.81 13.62
C THR A 230 -6.42 -48.18 13.37
N THR A 231 -6.29 -49.07 14.34
CA THR A 231 -7.21 -50.20 14.54
C THR A 231 -7.79 -50.08 15.93
N SER A 232 -9.11 -50.23 15.98
CA SER A 232 -9.96 -50.21 17.17
C SER A 232 -9.56 -51.28 18.17
N GLU A 233 -9.41 -50.91 19.44
CA GLU A 233 -10.06 -51.54 20.59
C GLU A 233 -9.55 -50.91 21.89
N GLY A 234 -10.49 -50.59 22.78
CA GLY A 234 -10.23 -49.81 23.97
C GLY A 234 -9.44 -50.53 25.05
N LYS A 235 -8.59 -49.80 25.76
CA LYS A 235 -8.28 -50.09 27.16
C LYS A 235 -7.78 -48.86 27.91
N LYS A 236 -8.48 -48.59 29.01
CA LYS A 236 -8.26 -47.55 30.02
C LYS A 236 -6.85 -47.68 30.62
N ILE A 237 -6.09 -46.59 30.76
CA ILE A 237 -4.85 -46.59 31.55
C ILE A 237 -4.86 -45.40 32.50
N HIS A 238 -4.65 -45.74 33.78
CA HIS A 238 -4.48 -44.88 34.94
C HIS A 238 -3.11 -44.17 34.89
N TYR A 239 -3.07 -42.89 35.25
CA TYR A 239 -1.81 -42.18 35.46
C TYR A 239 -1.33 -42.39 36.90
N SER A 240 -0.03 -42.63 37.07
CA SER A 240 0.67 -42.43 38.35
C SER A 240 1.96 -41.68 38.06
N ILE A 241 2.16 -40.63 38.85
CA ILE A 241 3.25 -39.66 38.73
C ILE A 241 4.40 -40.14 39.62
N THR A 242 5.62 -40.13 39.10
CA THR A 242 6.85 -39.92 39.88
C THR A 242 7.89 -39.26 39.01
#